data_AF-A0A6L5G9R8-F1
#
_entry.id   AF-A0A6L5G9R8-F1
#
_cell.length_a   1.000
_cell.length_b   1.000
_cell.length_c   1.000
_cell.angle_alpha   90.00
_cell.angle_beta   90.00
_cell.angle_gamma   90.00
#
_symmetry.space_group_name_H-M   'P 1'
#
loop_
_entity.id
_entity.type
_entity.pdbx_description
1 polymer ?
#
loop_
_entity_poly.entity_id
_entity_poly.type
_entity_poly.pdbx_seq_one_letter_code
_entity_poly.pdbx_strand_id
1 'polypeptide(L)'
;MEHVSHFTYGWINPIMSFGFAFAGSILALMCMTQARRQDGTVKAVRKRVQWIALASFSLGATAIWMMHFTAMIGFKVIDSDIAYDPLRTFLSLVASVGSVFFGLLVAGTGNRGTVGKILIAGPLTGLGVVVMHYSGMAAINVSGLISHDRTYFIASVVIAVVAATAALFCGMYLDGWRWHTAAGVVMAIAVCGMHYTGMAGVRVTLYNEGRDTVEGIDPIMLILPILGVATLGIIVLLFALMGTTPKTVTRREQLGIHVEDEEALPTSTGAIPVDRMRRQQRQQDRPRTPGRVRNRTERASGRVPDQRTTPPVPAPQGQDDLPRIVPDRPGSRPQRSFQQADLDVTAERFDVTRNTRGH
;
A
#
# COMPACT_ATOMS: atom_id res chain seq x y z
N MET A 1 44.24 -10.91 0.35
CA MET A 1 43.71 -12.27 0.37
C MET A 1 42.33 -12.18 0.98
N GLU A 2 41.30 -12.76 0.34
CA GLU A 2 39.90 -12.65 0.79
C GLU A 2 39.67 -13.53 2.02
N HIS A 3 39.73 -12.95 3.22
CA HIS A 3 39.43 -13.62 4.50
C HIS A 3 37.92 -13.60 4.84
N VAL A 4 37.03 -13.61 3.83
CA VAL A 4 35.60 -13.41 4.03
C VAL A 4 34.80 -14.50 3.34
N SER A 5 34.18 -15.39 4.13
CA SER A 5 33.21 -16.36 3.60
C SER A 5 31.79 -15.80 3.74
N HIS A 6 31.19 -15.38 2.63
CA HIS A 6 29.79 -14.92 2.59
C HIS A 6 28.75 -16.05 2.73
N PHE A 7 29.20 -17.32 2.76
CA PHE A 7 28.37 -18.53 2.68
C PHE A 7 28.74 -19.59 3.71
N THR A 8 28.98 -19.20 4.97
CA THR A 8 29.40 -20.14 6.03
C THR A 8 28.42 -21.31 6.22
N TYR A 9 27.13 -21.09 5.95
CA TYR A 9 26.07 -22.11 5.96
C TYR A 9 25.51 -22.42 4.55
N GLY A 10 26.26 -22.08 3.49
CA GLY A 10 25.80 -22.17 2.11
C GLY A 10 24.72 -21.14 1.75
N TRP A 11 23.84 -21.49 0.82
CA TRP A 11 22.78 -20.61 0.30
C TRP A 11 21.62 -20.38 1.29
N ILE A 12 21.61 -21.03 2.45
CA ILE A 12 20.46 -21.02 3.36
C ILE A 12 20.20 -19.63 3.96
N ASN A 13 21.24 -18.92 4.40
CA ASN A 13 21.07 -17.60 5.00
C ASN A 13 20.58 -16.55 3.99
N PRO A 14 21.13 -16.47 2.76
CA PRO A 14 20.58 -15.61 1.72
C PRO A 14 19.13 -15.92 1.37
N ILE A 15 18.76 -17.20 1.29
CA ILE A 15 17.37 -17.61 0.98
C ILE A 15 16.42 -17.23 2.13
N MET A 16 16.80 -17.49 3.38
CA MET A 16 16.00 -17.14 4.56
C MET A 16 15.83 -15.62 4.69
N SER A 17 16.93 -14.89 4.50
CA SER A 17 16.96 -13.43 4.47
C SER A 17 16.02 -12.88 3.39
N PHE A 18 16.07 -13.43 2.17
CA PHE A 18 15.12 -13.07 1.11
C PHE A 18 13.67 -13.39 1.49
N GLY A 19 13.42 -14.54 2.12
CA GLY A 19 12.09 -14.92 2.61
C GLY A 19 11.53 -13.92 3.63
N PHE A 20 12.37 -13.44 4.55
CA PHE A 20 11.99 -12.41 5.53
C PHE A 20 11.74 -11.04 4.87
N ALA A 21 12.58 -10.63 3.92
CA ALA A 21 12.33 -9.44 3.10
C ALA A 21 10.99 -9.51 2.37
N PHE A 22 10.71 -10.65 1.74
CA PHE A 22 9.48 -10.89 1.00
C PHE A 22 8.25 -10.86 1.91
N ALA A 23 8.27 -11.61 3.02
CA ALA A 23 7.17 -11.67 3.97
C ALA A 23 6.85 -10.30 4.59
N GLY A 24 7.87 -9.57 5.05
CA GLY A 24 7.70 -8.23 5.59
C GLY A 24 7.18 -7.22 4.56
N SER A 25 7.62 -7.33 3.30
CA SER A 25 7.16 -6.47 2.21
C SER A 25 5.67 -6.69 1.89
N ILE A 26 5.24 -7.95 1.77
CA ILE A 26 3.80 -8.26 1.56
C ILE A 26 2.96 -7.75 2.71
N LEU A 27 3.40 -8.01 3.94
CA LEU A 27 2.67 -7.61 5.12
C LEU A 27 2.53 -6.08 5.21
N ALA A 28 3.59 -5.34 4.88
CA ALA A 28 3.54 -3.89 4.80
C ALA A 28 2.54 -3.38 3.75
N LEU A 29 2.51 -4.00 2.56
CA LEU A 29 1.54 -3.67 1.51
C LEU A 29 0.09 -3.94 1.93
N MET A 30 -0.15 -5.05 2.64
CA MET A 30 -1.46 -5.37 3.22
C MET A 30 -1.89 -4.31 4.24
N CYS A 31 -1.01 -3.94 5.18
CA CYS A 31 -1.29 -2.89 6.16
C CYS A 31 -1.52 -1.53 5.47
N MET A 32 -0.76 -1.20 4.41
CA MET A 32 -0.95 0.04 3.65
C MET A 32 -2.28 0.08 2.90
N THR A 33 -2.73 -1.05 2.34
CA THR A 33 -4.07 -1.16 1.75
C THR A 33 -5.15 -0.82 2.78
N GLN A 34 -4.99 -1.30 4.02
CA GLN A 34 -5.94 -1.04 5.11
C GLN A 34 -5.87 0.39 5.62
N ALA A 35 -4.67 0.99 5.70
CA ALA A 35 -4.48 2.40 6.01
C ALA A 35 -5.22 3.30 5.00
N ARG A 36 -5.08 2.98 3.70
CA ARG A 36 -5.69 3.72 2.60
C ARG A 36 -7.21 3.67 2.60
N ARG A 37 -7.83 2.63 3.18
CA ARG A 37 -9.30 2.50 3.28
C ARG A 37 -9.94 3.35 4.39
N GLN A 38 -9.14 4.02 5.23
CA GLN A 38 -9.66 4.82 6.34
C GLN A 38 -9.85 6.30 5.92
N ASP A 39 -11.09 6.76 5.81
CA ASP A 39 -11.43 8.14 5.42
C ASP A 39 -12.44 8.84 6.35
N GLY A 40 -12.47 10.17 6.27
CA GLY A 40 -13.64 11.00 6.60
C GLY A 40 -13.92 11.31 8.07
N THR A 41 -13.24 10.67 9.03
CA THR A 41 -13.48 10.91 10.48
C THR A 41 -12.19 10.93 11.30
N VAL A 42 -12.20 11.58 12.48
CA VAL A 42 -11.06 11.57 13.42
C VAL A 42 -10.69 10.13 13.86
N LYS A 43 -11.70 9.28 14.07
CA LYS A 43 -11.48 7.85 14.36
C LYS A 43 -10.80 7.14 13.20
N ALA A 44 -11.14 7.46 11.95
CA ALA A 44 -10.48 6.93 10.77
C ALA A 44 -9.03 7.42 10.62
N VAL A 45 -8.74 8.69 10.94
CA VAL A 45 -7.35 9.21 10.97
C VAL A 45 -6.50 8.43 11.96
N ARG A 46 -6.99 8.20 13.19
CA ARG A 46 -6.27 7.41 14.18
C ARG A 46 -6.01 5.98 13.69
N LYS A 47 -7.02 5.33 13.10
CA LYS A 47 -6.87 3.98 12.53
C LYS A 47 -5.88 3.96 11.36
N ARG A 48 -5.86 4.99 10.52
CA ARG A 48 -4.89 5.14 9.41
C ARG A 48 -3.46 5.15 9.95
N VAL A 49 -3.19 5.97 10.96
CA VAL A 49 -1.87 6.04 11.59
C VAL A 49 -1.49 4.71 12.24
N GLN A 50 -2.43 4.01 12.88
CA GLN A 50 -2.18 2.66 13.42
C GLN A 50 -1.79 1.66 12.32
N TRP A 51 -2.49 1.65 11.20
CA TRP A 51 -2.12 0.80 10.06
C TRP A 51 -0.78 1.18 9.43
N ILE A 52 -0.44 2.48 9.38
CA ILE A 52 0.88 2.95 8.95
C ILE A 52 1.97 2.47 9.92
N ALA A 53 1.72 2.51 11.24
CA ALA A 53 2.65 2.00 12.25
C ALA A 53 2.90 0.49 12.10
N LEU A 54 1.84 -0.28 11.82
CA LEU A 54 1.96 -1.71 11.53
C LEU A 54 2.73 -1.94 10.22
N ALA A 55 2.44 -1.18 9.16
CA ALA A 55 3.16 -1.28 7.90
C ALA A 55 4.66 -0.93 8.07
N SER A 56 4.98 0.08 8.86
CA SER A 56 6.37 0.46 9.13
C SER A 56 7.11 -0.56 9.98
N PHE A 57 6.43 -1.20 10.92
CA PHE A 57 7.00 -2.32 11.65
C PHE A 57 7.29 -3.49 10.71
N SER A 58 6.33 -3.87 9.85
CA SER A 58 6.51 -4.97 8.90
C SER A 58 7.60 -4.72 7.86
N LEU A 59 7.69 -3.51 7.29
CA LEU A 59 8.74 -3.20 6.33
C LEU A 59 10.09 -2.94 7.03
N GLY A 60 10.12 -2.11 8.07
CA GLY A 60 11.34 -1.74 8.78
C GLY A 60 11.94 -2.86 9.62
N ALA A 61 11.17 -3.49 10.51
CA ALA A 61 11.66 -4.53 11.40
C ALA A 61 11.82 -5.87 10.68
N THR A 62 10.81 -6.32 9.93
CA THR A 62 10.84 -7.65 9.29
C THR A 62 11.58 -7.60 7.95
N ALA A 63 11.21 -6.73 7.03
CA ALA A 63 11.76 -6.79 5.68
C ALA A 63 13.19 -6.23 5.55
N ILE A 64 13.52 -5.23 6.36
CA ILE A 64 14.82 -4.55 6.33
C ILE A 64 15.72 -5.10 7.44
N TRP A 65 15.36 -4.92 8.72
CA TRP A 65 16.19 -5.30 9.87
C TRP A 65 16.43 -6.79 10.02
N MET A 66 15.38 -7.59 10.07
CA MET A 66 15.52 -9.04 10.25
C MET A 66 16.19 -9.68 9.03
N MET A 67 15.90 -9.21 7.81
CA MET A 67 16.61 -9.63 6.59
C MET A 67 18.11 -9.40 6.73
N HIS A 68 18.51 -8.17 7.11
CA HIS A 68 19.92 -7.78 7.22
C HIS A 68 20.66 -8.64 8.24
N PHE A 69 20.17 -8.74 9.47
CA PHE A 69 20.85 -9.50 10.51
C PHE A 69 20.84 -11.01 10.24
N THR A 70 19.80 -11.54 9.59
CA THR A 70 19.80 -12.95 9.14
C THR A 70 20.89 -13.21 8.09
N ALA A 71 21.10 -12.27 7.14
CA ALA A 71 22.20 -12.36 6.19
C ALA A 71 23.57 -12.24 6.88
N MET A 72 23.70 -11.32 7.83
CA MET A 72 24.93 -11.07 8.59
C MET A 72 25.35 -12.23 9.49
N ILE A 73 24.42 -13.01 10.06
CA ILE A 73 24.76 -14.24 10.80
C ILE A 73 25.45 -15.27 9.89
N GLY A 74 25.25 -15.19 8.56
CA GLY A 74 25.97 -16.02 7.58
C GLY A 74 27.37 -15.53 7.26
N PHE A 75 27.66 -14.26 7.56
CA PHE A 75 28.94 -13.64 7.33
C PHE A 75 29.93 -14.07 8.41
N LYS A 76 31.05 -14.67 7.98
CA LYS A 76 32.14 -15.04 8.87
C LYS A 76 33.44 -14.45 8.34
N VAL A 77 34.22 -13.88 9.25
CA VAL A 77 35.61 -13.47 9.00
C VAL A 77 36.48 -14.67 9.35
N ILE A 78 37.29 -15.09 8.40
CA ILE A 78 38.26 -16.17 8.61
C ILE A 78 39.35 -15.60 9.53
N ASP A 79 39.73 -16.37 10.57
CA ASP A 79 40.78 -16.02 11.54
C ASP A 79 40.43 -14.96 12.62
N SER A 80 39.16 -14.58 12.80
CA SER A 80 38.74 -13.72 13.92
C SER A 80 37.30 -13.99 14.36
N ASP A 81 37.06 -13.92 15.68
CA ASP A 81 35.72 -13.98 16.23
C ASP A 81 34.94 -12.69 15.91
N ILE A 82 33.62 -12.83 15.76
CA ILE A 82 32.70 -11.72 15.51
C ILE A 82 31.77 -11.61 16.70
N ALA A 83 31.72 -10.44 17.32
CA ALA A 83 30.72 -10.14 18.34
C ALA A 83 29.88 -8.93 17.91
N TYR A 84 28.70 -8.79 18.51
CA TYR A 84 27.79 -7.69 18.21
C TYR A 84 27.56 -6.80 19.43
N ASP A 85 27.50 -5.49 19.20
CA ASP A 85 27.04 -4.50 20.20
C ASP A 85 25.49 -4.51 20.24
N PRO A 86 24.87 -4.89 21.39
CA PRO A 86 23.42 -4.95 21.51
C PRO A 86 22.73 -3.59 21.36
N LEU A 87 23.37 -2.52 21.83
CA LEU A 87 22.80 -1.17 21.77
C LEU A 87 22.78 -0.66 20.33
N ARG A 88 23.88 -0.81 19.59
CA ARG A 88 23.93 -0.42 18.17
C ARG A 88 22.96 -1.25 17.34
N THR A 89 22.86 -2.53 17.63
CA THR A 89 21.89 -3.44 17.00
C THR A 89 20.45 -2.96 17.22
N PHE A 90 20.10 -2.60 18.45
CA PHE A 90 18.77 -2.05 18.77
C PHE A 90 18.53 -0.68 18.12
N LEU A 91 19.51 0.22 18.14
CA LEU A 91 19.39 1.54 17.49
C LEU A 91 19.18 1.42 15.98
N SER A 92 19.80 0.45 15.32
CA SER A 92 19.58 0.20 13.88
C SER A 92 18.14 -0.26 13.58
N LEU A 93 17.52 -1.04 14.48
CA LEU A 93 16.10 -1.43 14.40
C LEU A 93 15.20 -0.20 14.53
N VAL A 94 15.44 0.64 15.54
CA VAL A 94 14.66 1.87 15.75
C VAL A 94 14.80 2.82 14.56
N ALA A 95 16.01 2.97 14.01
CA ALA A 95 16.27 3.83 12.86
C ALA A 95 15.50 3.37 11.61
N SER A 96 15.49 2.07 11.31
CA SER A 96 14.74 1.54 10.16
C SER A 96 13.23 1.67 10.33
N VAL A 97 12.68 1.26 11.48
CA VAL A 97 11.23 1.35 11.74
C VAL A 97 10.77 2.81 11.74
N GLY A 98 11.52 3.71 12.39
CA GLY A 98 11.21 5.13 12.46
C GLY A 98 11.25 5.81 11.10
N SER A 99 12.31 5.60 10.31
CA SER A 99 12.44 6.19 8.98
C SER A 99 11.36 5.73 7.99
N VAL A 100 11.02 4.43 8.03
CA VAL A 100 9.91 3.89 7.24
C VAL A 100 8.58 4.49 7.72
N PHE A 101 8.37 4.61 9.03
CA PHE A 101 7.16 5.22 9.58
C PHE A 101 6.98 6.66 9.11
N PHE A 102 8.01 7.50 9.20
CA PHE A 102 7.94 8.88 8.72
C PHE A 102 7.72 8.95 7.21
N GLY A 103 8.38 8.12 6.41
CA GLY A 103 8.15 8.09 4.97
C GLY A 103 6.74 7.66 4.59
N LEU A 104 6.20 6.61 5.24
CA LEU A 104 4.82 6.18 5.04
C LEU A 104 3.80 7.19 5.57
N LEU A 105 4.10 7.92 6.64
CA LEU A 105 3.26 9.04 7.09
C LEU A 105 3.22 10.16 6.05
N VAL A 106 4.37 10.56 5.50
CA VAL A 106 4.45 11.62 4.48
C VAL A 106 3.74 11.20 3.20
N ALA A 107 4.02 9.99 2.69
CA ALA A 107 3.38 9.47 1.47
C ALA A 107 1.89 9.17 1.69
N GLY A 108 1.56 8.67 2.88
CA GLY A 108 0.28 8.09 3.22
C GLY A 108 -0.64 9.02 3.99
N THR A 109 -0.40 10.33 4.12
CA THR A 109 -1.34 11.31 4.72
C THR A 109 -1.69 12.46 3.76
N GLY A 110 -2.85 13.09 3.97
CA GLY A 110 -3.38 14.17 3.11
C GLY A 110 -3.96 13.68 1.78
N ASN A 111 -4.01 14.57 0.77
CA ASN A 111 -4.55 14.25 -0.56
C ASN A 111 -3.83 13.06 -1.21
N ARG A 112 -4.62 12.11 -1.71
CA ARG A 112 -4.16 10.85 -2.30
C ARG A 112 -3.43 11.10 -3.62
N GLY A 113 -2.38 10.31 -3.89
CA GLY A 113 -1.81 10.18 -5.23
C GLY A 113 -0.91 11.33 -5.72
N THR A 114 -0.46 12.23 -4.83
CA THR A 114 0.53 13.24 -5.22
C THR A 114 1.91 12.60 -5.36
N VAL A 115 2.34 12.35 -6.60
CA VAL A 115 3.68 11.82 -6.94
C VAL A 115 4.79 12.60 -6.24
N GLY A 116 4.65 13.92 -6.09
CA GLY A 116 5.59 14.77 -5.36
C GLY A 116 5.85 14.34 -3.90
N LYS A 117 4.86 13.77 -3.20
CA LYS A 117 5.06 13.27 -1.82
C LYS A 117 5.94 12.02 -1.80
N ILE A 118 5.77 11.14 -2.79
CA ILE A 118 6.58 9.92 -2.93
C ILE A 118 8.03 10.29 -3.25
N LEU A 119 8.25 11.33 -4.06
CA LEU A 119 9.60 11.82 -4.37
C LEU A 119 10.32 12.43 -3.15
N ILE A 120 9.59 12.87 -2.12
CA ILE A 120 10.19 13.36 -0.86
C ILE A 120 10.33 12.20 0.14
N ALA A 121 9.29 11.38 0.28
CA ALA A 121 9.26 10.26 1.21
C ALA A 121 10.22 9.13 0.82
N GLY A 122 10.44 8.89 -0.47
CA GLY A 122 11.32 7.86 -1.00
C GLY A 122 12.77 8.03 -0.53
N PRO A 123 13.41 9.18 -0.78
CA PRO A 123 14.73 9.48 -0.25
C PRO A 123 14.79 9.44 1.28
N LEU A 124 13.77 9.94 1.99
CA LEU A 124 13.72 9.89 3.46
C LEU A 124 13.74 8.45 3.98
N THR A 125 12.91 7.58 3.42
CA THR A 125 12.90 6.15 3.77
C THR A 125 14.17 5.46 3.33
N GLY A 126 14.65 5.71 2.11
CA GLY A 126 15.87 5.11 1.56
C GLY A 126 17.12 5.43 2.38
N LEU A 127 17.29 6.69 2.80
CA LEU A 127 18.35 7.08 3.73
C LEU A 127 18.22 6.36 5.07
N GLY A 128 17.00 6.12 5.55
CA GLY A 128 16.74 5.27 6.70
C GLY A 128 17.24 3.83 6.55
N VAL A 129 17.01 3.22 5.39
CA VAL A 129 17.53 1.88 5.06
C VAL A 129 19.06 1.88 5.03
N VAL A 130 19.68 2.91 4.44
CA VAL A 130 21.14 3.10 4.44
C VAL A 130 21.67 3.24 5.87
N VAL A 131 21.06 4.11 6.68
CA VAL A 131 21.47 4.33 8.08
C VAL A 131 21.39 3.03 8.85
N MET A 132 20.29 2.30 8.74
CA MET A 132 20.17 1.00 9.41
C MET A 132 21.23 0.01 8.90
N HIS A 133 21.51 -0.05 7.59
CA HIS A 133 22.46 -1.01 7.04
C HIS A 133 23.87 -0.76 7.58
N TYR A 134 24.34 0.49 7.50
CA TYR A 134 25.70 0.83 7.92
C TYR A 134 25.84 0.93 9.45
N SER A 135 24.79 1.31 10.18
CA SER A 135 24.79 1.22 11.65
C SER A 135 24.71 -0.23 12.15
N GLY A 136 24.01 -1.12 11.43
CA GLY A 136 24.01 -2.56 11.67
C GLY A 136 25.38 -3.18 11.43
N MET A 137 26.05 -2.78 10.34
CA MET A 137 27.46 -3.15 10.09
C MET A 137 28.39 -2.61 11.18
N ALA A 138 28.18 -1.37 11.63
CA ALA A 138 28.96 -0.77 12.71
C ALA A 138 28.66 -1.38 14.09
N ALA A 139 27.64 -2.25 14.21
CA ALA A 139 27.41 -3.04 15.41
C ALA A 139 28.34 -4.25 15.50
N ILE A 140 29.04 -4.60 14.42
CA ILE A 140 30.05 -5.64 14.43
C ILE A 140 31.30 -5.14 15.15
N ASN A 141 31.69 -5.88 16.18
CA ASN A 141 33.03 -5.83 16.74
C ASN A 141 33.83 -6.99 16.15
N VAL A 142 35.05 -6.66 15.71
CA VAL A 142 36.05 -7.59 15.21
C VAL A 142 37.41 -7.09 15.68
N SER A 143 38.39 -7.97 15.83
CA SER A 143 39.78 -7.62 16.17
C SER A 143 40.50 -7.00 14.97
N GLY A 144 39.98 -5.90 14.44
CA GLY A 144 40.40 -5.30 13.19
C GLY A 144 39.62 -4.05 12.80
N LEU A 145 39.93 -3.51 11.62
CA LEU A 145 39.20 -2.42 10.97
C LEU A 145 38.32 -2.96 9.84
N ILE A 146 37.05 -2.57 9.86
CA ILE A 146 36.11 -2.74 8.75
C ILE A 146 36.11 -1.44 7.94
N SER A 147 36.47 -1.54 6.66
CA SER A 147 36.45 -0.42 5.72
C SER A 147 35.49 -0.71 4.56
N HIS A 148 34.94 0.36 3.98
CA HIS A 148 33.98 0.28 2.88
C HIS A 148 34.52 0.98 1.64
N ASP A 149 34.45 0.30 0.50
CA ASP A 149 34.74 0.90 -0.80
C ASP A 149 33.68 1.97 -1.13
N ARG A 150 34.17 3.17 -1.50
CA ARG A 150 33.31 4.33 -1.77
C ARG A 150 32.34 4.08 -2.93
N THR A 151 32.72 3.29 -3.92
CA THR A 151 31.91 3.01 -5.11
C THR A 151 30.69 2.17 -4.75
N TYR A 152 30.92 1.09 -4.00
CA TYR A 152 29.86 0.21 -3.51
C TYR A 152 28.97 0.90 -2.48
N PHE A 153 29.53 1.77 -1.65
CA PHE A 153 28.76 2.63 -0.75
C PHE A 153 27.79 3.55 -1.51
N ILE A 154 28.26 4.27 -2.53
CA ILE A 154 27.39 5.15 -3.31
C ILE A 154 26.34 4.34 -4.07
N ALA A 155 26.73 3.20 -4.65
CA ALA A 155 25.81 2.32 -5.36
C ALA A 155 24.69 1.78 -4.45
N SER A 156 25.02 1.34 -3.23
CA SER A 156 24.01 0.87 -2.26
C SER A 156 23.04 1.99 -1.87
N VAL A 157 23.53 3.23 -1.68
CA VAL A 157 22.70 4.41 -1.37
C VAL A 157 21.70 4.68 -2.51
N VAL A 158 22.17 4.66 -3.76
CA VAL A 158 21.29 4.85 -4.93
C VAL A 158 20.24 3.75 -5.00
N ILE A 159 20.63 2.49 -4.83
CA ILE A 159 19.69 1.36 -4.81
C ILE A 159 18.67 1.54 -3.69
N ALA A 160 19.10 1.94 -2.49
CA ALA A 160 18.21 2.15 -1.35
C ALA A 160 17.14 3.22 -1.63
N VAL A 161 17.53 4.36 -2.21
CA VAL A 161 16.61 5.46 -2.54
C VAL A 161 15.62 5.04 -3.63
N VAL A 162 16.10 4.38 -4.68
CA VAL A 162 15.23 3.88 -5.77
C VAL A 162 14.27 2.81 -5.25
N ALA A 163 14.78 1.85 -4.48
CA ALA A 163 13.99 0.78 -3.87
C ALA A 163 12.91 1.32 -2.95
N ALA A 164 13.26 2.26 -2.06
CA ALA A 164 12.31 2.89 -1.15
C ALA A 164 11.23 3.68 -1.90
N THR A 165 11.63 4.43 -2.93
CA THR A 165 10.67 5.17 -3.78
C THR A 165 9.71 4.22 -4.49
N ALA A 166 10.22 3.13 -5.05
CA ALA A 166 9.40 2.09 -5.70
C ALA A 166 8.46 1.39 -4.71
N ALA A 167 8.95 1.06 -3.50
CA ALA A 167 8.15 0.45 -2.44
C ALA A 167 6.97 1.35 -2.02
N LEU A 168 7.22 2.64 -1.84
CA LEU A 168 6.18 3.63 -1.54
C LEU A 168 5.19 3.76 -2.70
N PHE A 169 5.66 3.78 -3.94
CA PHE A 169 4.78 3.78 -5.12
C PHE A 169 3.88 2.54 -5.12
N CYS A 170 4.44 1.35 -4.92
CA CYS A 170 3.69 0.10 -4.83
C CYS A 170 2.62 0.16 -3.73
N GLY A 171 2.96 0.63 -2.52
CA GLY A 171 2.00 0.73 -1.41
C GLY A 171 0.85 1.72 -1.66
N MET A 172 1.07 2.74 -2.48
CA MET A 172 0.09 3.78 -2.76
C MET A 172 -0.83 3.45 -3.95
N TYR A 173 -0.34 2.72 -4.96
CA TYR A 173 -1.06 2.51 -6.22
C TYR A 173 -1.44 1.06 -6.51
N LEU A 174 -0.80 0.08 -5.89
CA LEU A 174 -1.15 -1.33 -6.11
C LEU A 174 -2.22 -1.78 -5.12
N ASP A 175 -3.11 -2.63 -5.61
CA ASP A 175 -4.14 -3.31 -4.82
C ASP A 175 -4.31 -4.74 -5.32
N GLY A 176 -4.65 -5.65 -4.40
CA GLY A 176 -4.97 -7.03 -4.72
C GLY A 176 -3.79 -7.99 -4.58
N TRP A 177 -4.11 -9.25 -4.23
CA TRP A 177 -3.13 -10.26 -3.84
C TRP A 177 -2.04 -10.49 -4.90
N ARG A 178 -2.40 -10.63 -6.18
CA ARG A 178 -1.44 -10.85 -7.27
C ARG A 178 -0.38 -9.74 -7.37
N TRP A 179 -0.84 -8.49 -7.30
CA TRP A 179 0.05 -7.32 -7.38
C TRP A 179 0.88 -7.15 -6.10
N HIS A 180 0.32 -7.47 -4.93
CA HIS A 180 1.09 -7.49 -3.68
C HIS A 180 2.19 -8.55 -3.69
N THR A 181 1.92 -9.75 -4.21
CA THR A 181 2.94 -10.79 -4.32
C THR A 181 4.05 -10.36 -5.27
N ALA A 182 3.72 -9.85 -6.46
CA ALA A 182 4.71 -9.38 -7.43
C ALA A 182 5.55 -8.21 -6.88
N ALA A 183 4.89 -7.21 -6.27
CA ALA A 183 5.58 -6.09 -5.64
C ALA A 183 6.45 -6.55 -4.47
N GLY A 184 5.99 -7.50 -3.66
CA GLY A 184 6.75 -8.08 -2.57
C GLY A 184 8.04 -8.76 -3.04
N VAL A 185 7.99 -9.49 -4.15
CA VAL A 185 9.20 -10.09 -4.76
C VAL A 185 10.18 -9.01 -5.20
N VAL A 186 9.70 -8.00 -5.96
CA VAL A 186 10.55 -6.91 -6.45
C VAL A 186 11.17 -6.13 -5.29
N MET A 187 10.39 -5.81 -4.26
CA MET A 187 10.87 -5.16 -3.05
C MET A 187 11.92 -6.02 -2.35
N ALA A 188 11.69 -7.32 -2.19
CA ALA A 188 12.67 -8.21 -1.56
C ALA A 188 14.00 -8.26 -2.33
N ILE A 189 13.94 -8.39 -3.65
CA ILE A 189 15.12 -8.32 -4.52
C ILE A 189 15.85 -7.00 -4.31
N ALA A 190 15.13 -5.88 -4.23
CA ALA A 190 15.73 -4.57 -4.07
C ALA A 190 16.41 -4.38 -2.71
N VAL A 191 15.78 -4.80 -1.61
CA VAL A 191 16.37 -4.69 -0.25
C VAL A 191 17.57 -5.64 -0.13
N CYS A 192 17.47 -6.89 -0.58
CA CYS A 192 18.61 -7.81 -0.61
C CYS A 192 19.73 -7.29 -1.54
N GLY A 193 19.39 -6.75 -2.70
CA GLY A 193 20.33 -6.17 -3.65
C GLY A 193 21.12 -5.01 -3.06
N MET A 194 20.46 -4.09 -2.33
CA MET A 194 21.12 -3.04 -1.58
C MET A 194 22.12 -3.62 -0.57
N HIS A 195 21.66 -4.58 0.24
CA HIS A 195 22.49 -5.19 1.28
C HIS A 195 23.74 -5.87 0.69
N TYR A 196 23.59 -6.74 -0.30
CA TYR A 196 24.72 -7.46 -0.89
C TYR A 196 25.64 -6.53 -1.70
N THR A 197 25.11 -5.45 -2.29
CA THR A 197 25.95 -4.41 -2.90
C THR A 197 26.80 -3.71 -1.84
N GLY A 198 26.23 -3.36 -0.69
CA GLY A 198 26.97 -2.80 0.43
C GLY A 198 28.05 -3.76 0.96
N MET A 199 27.71 -5.03 1.08
CA MET A 199 28.62 -6.10 1.53
C MET A 199 29.76 -6.38 0.55
N ALA A 200 29.53 -6.29 -0.76
CA ALA A 200 30.56 -6.48 -1.77
C ALA A 200 31.69 -5.43 -1.67
N GLY A 201 31.40 -4.27 -1.07
CA GLY A 201 32.38 -3.22 -0.79
C GLY A 201 33.13 -3.36 0.53
N VAL A 202 32.85 -4.39 1.34
CA VAL A 202 33.44 -4.54 2.68
C VAL A 202 34.85 -5.12 2.57
N ARG A 203 35.80 -4.51 3.27
CA ARG A 203 37.16 -5.02 3.46
C ARG A 203 37.51 -5.04 4.94
N VAL A 204 37.98 -6.18 5.42
CA VAL A 204 38.39 -6.38 6.82
C VAL A 204 39.90 -6.48 6.89
N THR A 205 40.52 -5.66 7.75
CA THR A 205 41.96 -5.72 8.06
C THR A 205 42.12 -6.08 9.52
N LEU A 206 42.63 -7.28 9.81
CA LEU A 206 42.79 -7.77 11.18
C LEU A 206 44.03 -7.18 11.85
N TYR A 207 43.91 -6.90 13.14
CA TYR A 207 45.04 -6.60 14.03
C TYR A 207 45.51 -7.89 14.71
N ASN A 208 46.81 -8.02 14.96
CA ASN A 208 47.41 -9.17 15.67
C ASN A 208 46.96 -10.56 15.15
N GLU A 209 46.71 -10.67 13.84
CA GLU A 209 46.17 -11.89 13.20
C GLU A 209 44.83 -12.37 13.79
N GLY A 210 44.02 -11.46 14.33
CA GLY A 210 42.67 -11.75 14.86
C GLY A 210 42.64 -12.43 16.23
N ARG A 211 43.77 -12.49 16.94
CA ARG A 211 43.91 -13.18 18.24
C ARG A 211 43.38 -12.42 19.45
N ASP A 212 43.07 -11.13 19.31
CA ASP A 212 42.55 -10.33 20.43
C ASP A 212 41.09 -10.72 20.73
N THR A 213 40.70 -10.64 22.01
CA THR A 213 39.33 -10.90 22.45
C THR A 213 38.40 -9.79 21.99
N VAL A 214 37.26 -10.16 21.41
CA VAL A 214 36.24 -9.22 20.94
C VAL A 214 35.13 -9.06 21.97
N GLU A 215 34.81 -7.81 22.33
CA GLU A 215 33.69 -7.51 23.22
C GLU A 215 32.34 -7.54 22.47
N GLY A 216 31.31 -8.13 23.08
CA GLY A 216 29.94 -8.11 22.56
C GLY A 216 29.18 -9.40 22.86
N ILE A 217 28.06 -9.58 22.17
CA ILE A 217 27.29 -10.82 22.20
C ILE A 217 27.64 -11.70 21.00
N ASP A 218 27.61 -13.02 21.22
CA ASP A 218 27.82 -13.98 20.14
C ASP A 218 26.75 -13.81 19.04
N PRO A 219 27.10 -14.05 17.76
CA PRO A 219 26.17 -13.94 16.64
C PRO A 219 24.94 -14.84 16.81
N ILE A 220 25.07 -15.96 17.54
CA ILE A 220 23.96 -16.87 17.81
C ILE A 220 22.90 -16.26 18.73
N MET A 221 23.28 -15.32 19.61
CA MET A 221 22.33 -14.63 20.49
C MET A 221 21.42 -13.66 19.72
N LEU A 222 21.80 -13.24 18.51
CA LEU A 222 20.94 -12.44 17.62
C LEU A 222 19.71 -13.22 17.12
N ILE A 223 19.69 -14.55 17.25
CA ILE A 223 18.50 -15.35 16.95
C ILE A 223 17.33 -14.94 17.86
N LEU A 224 17.59 -14.58 19.12
CA LEU A 224 16.53 -14.19 20.07
C LEU A 224 15.73 -12.95 19.62
N PRO A 225 16.34 -11.78 19.32
CA PRO A 225 15.61 -10.64 18.82
C PRO A 225 15.00 -10.89 17.42
N ILE A 226 15.65 -11.71 16.57
CA ILE A 226 15.08 -12.13 15.28
C ILE A 226 13.76 -12.90 15.48
N LEU A 227 13.73 -13.89 16.39
CA LEU A 227 12.51 -14.62 16.73
C LEU A 227 11.44 -13.72 17.33
N GLY A 228 11.84 -12.74 18.16
CA GLY A 228 10.92 -11.73 18.69
C GLY A 228 10.25 -10.92 17.59
N VAL A 229 11.04 -10.39 16.64
CA VAL A 229 10.52 -9.64 15.49
C VAL A 229 9.67 -10.53 14.58
N ALA A 230 10.06 -11.78 14.34
CA ALA A 230 9.28 -12.75 13.56
C ALA A 230 7.92 -13.03 14.21
N THR A 231 7.89 -13.24 15.53
CA THR A 231 6.66 -13.48 16.29
C THR A 231 5.72 -12.28 16.22
N LEU A 232 6.23 -11.07 16.42
CA LEU A 232 5.46 -9.84 16.24
C LEU A 232 4.97 -9.69 14.80
N GLY A 233 5.79 -10.02 13.81
CA GLY A 233 5.40 -10.04 12.40
C GLY A 233 4.23 -10.98 12.12
N ILE A 234 4.22 -12.18 12.72
CA ILE A 234 3.10 -13.13 12.62
C ILE A 234 1.83 -12.54 13.27
N ILE A 235 1.95 -11.91 14.45
CA ILE A 235 0.80 -11.26 15.10
C ILE A 235 0.22 -10.16 14.20
N VAL A 236 1.07 -9.34 13.58
CA VAL A 236 0.64 -8.30 12.64
C VAL A 236 -0.01 -8.91 11.40
N LEU A 237 0.51 -10.03 10.88
CA LEU A 237 -0.10 -10.77 9.78
C LEU A 237 -1.50 -11.27 10.12
N LEU A 238 -1.67 -11.91 11.27
CA LEU A 238 -2.99 -12.37 11.73
C LEU A 238 -3.98 -11.19 11.86
N PHE A 239 -3.53 -10.08 12.44
CA PHE A 239 -4.35 -8.87 12.56
C PHE A 239 -4.71 -8.26 11.19
N ALA A 240 -3.75 -8.21 10.25
CA ALA A 240 -3.98 -7.73 8.90
C ALA A 240 -5.01 -8.61 8.17
N LEU A 241 -4.90 -9.93 8.28
CA LEU A 241 -5.84 -10.89 7.68
C LEU A 241 -7.26 -10.70 8.25
N MET A 242 -7.42 -10.57 9.57
CA MET A 242 -8.72 -10.27 10.20
C MET A 242 -9.32 -8.95 9.71
N GLY A 243 -8.47 -7.94 9.47
CA GLY A 243 -8.91 -6.67 8.91
C GLY A 243 -9.36 -6.77 7.44
N THR A 244 -8.82 -7.71 6.67
CA THR A 244 -9.15 -7.90 5.24
C THR A 244 -10.46 -8.65 5.00
N THR A 245 -11.04 -9.29 6.02
CA THR A 245 -12.34 -9.95 5.91
C THR A 245 -13.36 -8.92 5.39
N PRO A 246 -13.94 -9.11 4.19
CA PRO A 246 -14.99 -8.22 3.73
C PRO A 246 -16.07 -8.28 4.79
N LYS A 247 -16.47 -7.11 5.32
CA LYS A 247 -17.72 -7.03 6.07
C LYS A 247 -18.74 -7.64 5.13
N THR A 248 -19.24 -8.82 5.46
CA THR A 248 -20.42 -9.37 4.81
C THR A 248 -21.48 -8.33 5.05
N VAL A 249 -21.72 -7.49 4.05
CA VAL A 249 -22.91 -6.66 4.02
C VAL A 249 -24.01 -7.69 4.05
N THR A 250 -24.58 -7.88 5.23
CA THR A 250 -25.67 -8.83 5.44
C THR A 250 -26.67 -8.50 4.33
N ARG A 251 -27.08 -9.48 3.53
CA ARG A 251 -27.98 -9.30 2.38
C ARG A 251 -29.20 -8.41 2.71
N ARG A 252 -29.59 -8.35 3.99
CA ARG A 252 -30.56 -7.43 4.60
C ARG A 252 -30.28 -5.93 4.39
N GLU A 253 -29.03 -5.48 4.48
CA GLU A 253 -28.64 -4.06 4.29
C GLU A 253 -28.63 -3.68 2.79
N GLN A 254 -28.22 -4.60 1.91
CA GLN A 254 -28.29 -4.42 0.45
C GLN A 254 -29.72 -4.41 -0.11
N LEU A 255 -30.66 -5.11 0.54
CA LEU A 255 -32.06 -5.10 0.14
C LEU A 255 -32.82 -3.85 0.60
N GLY A 256 -32.19 -2.93 1.34
CA GLY A 256 -32.83 -1.69 1.78
C GLY A 256 -34.07 -1.92 2.66
N ILE A 257 -34.26 -3.13 3.19
CA ILE A 257 -35.39 -3.44 4.07
C ILE A 257 -35.08 -2.81 5.43
N HIS A 258 -35.50 -1.57 5.59
CA HIS A 258 -35.87 -1.07 6.90
C HIS A 258 -37.11 -1.87 7.29
N VAL A 259 -36.94 -2.81 8.21
CA VAL A 259 -38.09 -3.28 8.98
C VAL A 259 -38.50 -2.06 9.78
N GLU A 260 -39.54 -1.36 9.33
CA GLU A 260 -40.32 -0.53 10.25
C GLU A 260 -40.64 -1.44 11.43
N ASP A 261 -40.28 -0.97 12.63
CA ASP A 261 -40.44 -1.69 13.88
C ASP A 261 -41.73 -2.50 13.86
N GLU A 262 -41.64 -3.78 14.23
CA GLU A 262 -42.80 -4.62 14.51
C GLU A 262 -43.84 -3.78 15.25
N GLU A 263 -44.88 -3.39 14.50
CA GLU A 263 -46.20 -3.19 15.04
C GLU A 263 -46.52 -4.51 15.72
N ALA A 264 -46.34 -4.54 17.04
CA ALA A 264 -46.49 -5.70 17.88
C ALA A 264 -47.76 -6.45 17.47
N LEU A 265 -47.58 -7.65 16.92
CA LEU A 265 -48.66 -8.62 16.74
C LEU A 265 -49.45 -8.67 18.06
N PRO A 266 -50.79 -8.57 18.03
CA PRO A 266 -51.59 -8.56 19.24
C PRO A 266 -51.47 -9.93 19.90
N THR A 267 -50.58 -10.05 20.88
CA THR A 267 -50.65 -11.13 21.86
C THR A 267 -51.94 -10.93 22.62
N SER A 268 -52.96 -11.68 22.22
CA SER A 268 -54.16 -11.93 23.00
C SER A 268 -53.73 -12.38 24.39
N THR A 269 -53.72 -11.46 25.35
CA THR A 269 -54.04 -11.65 26.78
C THR A 269 -54.02 -10.26 27.41
N GLY A 270 -55.15 -9.85 27.97
CA GLY A 270 -55.43 -8.48 28.37
C GLY A 270 -54.56 -7.95 29.50
N ALA A 271 -53.99 -6.76 29.28
CA ALA A 271 -53.75 -5.75 30.30
C ALA A 271 -53.69 -4.38 29.61
N ILE A 272 -54.71 -3.54 29.81
CA ILE A 272 -54.69 -2.16 29.34
C ILE A 272 -53.74 -1.37 30.26
N PRO A 273 -52.69 -0.71 29.74
CA PRO A 273 -51.89 0.19 30.56
C PRO A 273 -52.73 1.41 30.96
N VAL A 274 -52.89 1.61 32.27
CA VAL A 274 -53.73 2.67 32.90
C VAL A 274 -53.33 4.10 32.48
N ASP A 275 -52.11 4.29 31.94
CA ASP A 275 -51.63 5.57 31.44
C ASP A 275 -52.36 6.11 30.20
N ARG A 276 -52.99 5.23 29.40
CA ARG A 276 -53.69 5.64 28.18
C ARG A 276 -55.04 6.30 28.47
N MET A 277 -55.76 5.84 29.50
CA MET A 277 -57.04 6.44 29.89
C MET A 277 -56.86 7.84 30.50
N ARG A 278 -55.80 8.04 31.30
CA ARG A 278 -55.55 9.33 31.99
C ARG A 278 -55.25 10.48 31.03
N ARG A 279 -54.70 10.19 29.85
CA ARG A 279 -54.45 11.19 28.79
C ARG A 279 -55.69 11.53 27.97
N GLN A 280 -56.58 10.56 27.70
CA GLN A 280 -57.85 10.83 27.01
C GLN A 280 -58.81 11.65 27.88
N GLN A 281 -58.88 11.36 29.18
CA GLN A 281 -59.77 12.09 30.10
C GLN A 281 -59.35 13.57 30.26
N ARG A 282 -58.03 13.86 30.27
CA ARG A 282 -57.52 15.24 30.31
C ARG A 282 -57.81 16.08 29.06
N GLN A 283 -58.09 15.46 27.92
CA GLN A 283 -58.49 16.18 26.70
C GLN A 283 -59.99 16.48 26.66
N GLN A 284 -60.81 15.73 27.40
CA GLN A 284 -62.26 15.90 27.43
C GLN A 284 -62.72 17.03 28.38
N ASP A 285 -61.94 17.36 29.41
CA ASP A 285 -62.27 18.39 30.41
C ASP A 285 -61.84 19.83 30.04
N ARG A 286 -61.55 20.13 28.76
CA ARG A 286 -61.32 21.53 28.36
C ARG A 286 -62.65 22.27 28.17
N PRO A 287 -62.88 23.43 28.83
CA PRO A 287 -64.12 24.18 28.66
C PRO A 287 -64.27 24.69 27.21
N ARG A 288 -65.41 24.37 26.57
CA ARG A 288 -65.81 24.93 25.27
C ARG A 288 -66.31 26.36 25.44
N THR A 289 -65.61 27.33 24.87
CA THR A 289 -66.07 28.72 24.78
C THR A 289 -67.12 28.87 23.66
N PRO A 290 -68.25 29.58 23.84
CA PRO A 290 -69.30 29.65 22.82
C PRO A 290 -68.93 30.57 21.64
N GLY A 291 -69.46 30.22 20.47
CA GLY A 291 -69.06 30.76 19.17
C GLY A 291 -69.41 32.23 18.91
N ARG A 292 -68.64 32.82 17.99
CA ARG A 292 -68.96 34.11 17.36
C ARG A 292 -69.15 33.90 15.86
N VAL A 293 -70.41 33.88 15.46
CA VAL A 293 -70.87 33.98 14.07
C VAL A 293 -70.39 35.31 13.50
N ARG A 294 -69.70 35.31 12.36
CA ARG A 294 -69.40 36.54 11.62
C ARG A 294 -70.13 36.54 10.29
N ASN A 295 -71.19 37.34 10.25
CA ASN A 295 -71.99 37.62 9.06
C ASN A 295 -71.20 38.44 8.03
N ARG A 296 -71.55 38.14 6.78
CA ARG A 296 -71.23 38.83 5.53
C ARG A 296 -72.09 40.08 5.39
N THR A 297 -71.48 41.25 5.27
CA THR A 297 -72.06 42.44 4.61
C THR A 297 -70.98 43.45 4.21
N GLU A 298 -70.97 43.75 2.92
CA GLU A 298 -70.70 45.04 2.24
C GLU A 298 -69.59 45.99 2.74
N ARG A 299 -68.62 46.25 1.85
CA ARG A 299 -68.43 47.60 1.32
C ARG A 299 -67.70 47.60 -0.03
N ALA A 300 -68.30 48.34 -0.95
CA ALA A 300 -67.92 48.56 -2.32
C ALA A 300 -66.74 49.53 -2.49
N SER A 301 -65.96 49.30 -3.55
CA SER A 301 -65.29 50.25 -4.45
C SER A 301 -64.28 49.41 -5.25
N GLY A 302 -64.29 49.26 -6.56
CA GLY A 302 -64.83 50.08 -7.63
C GLY A 302 -63.79 50.07 -8.75
N ARG A 303 -63.87 49.11 -9.69
CA ARG A 303 -63.37 49.26 -11.07
C ARG A 303 -63.95 48.15 -11.97
N VAL A 304 -64.68 48.61 -12.97
CA VAL A 304 -65.36 47.87 -14.05
C VAL A 304 -64.37 47.65 -15.22
N PRO A 305 -64.62 46.66 -16.11
CA PRO A 305 -63.61 45.81 -16.73
C PRO A 305 -63.42 46.09 -18.23
N ASP A 306 -62.55 45.32 -18.88
CA ASP A 306 -62.74 45.05 -20.31
C ASP A 306 -62.57 43.55 -20.62
N GLN A 307 -63.54 43.02 -21.38
CA GLN A 307 -63.65 41.64 -21.83
C GLN A 307 -63.36 41.59 -23.34
N ARG A 308 -62.64 40.56 -23.81
CA ARG A 308 -62.96 39.81 -25.04
C ARG A 308 -62.08 38.56 -25.23
N THR A 309 -62.65 37.42 -24.82
CA THR A 309 -62.79 36.13 -25.53
C THR A 309 -61.86 35.73 -26.72
N THR A 310 -61.04 34.67 -26.49
CA THR A 310 -60.85 33.35 -27.21
C THR A 310 -60.48 33.27 -28.72
N PRO A 311 -60.03 32.12 -29.27
CA PRO A 311 -58.84 31.25 -29.02
C PRO A 311 -58.11 30.89 -30.39
N PRO A 312 -57.20 29.88 -30.52
CA PRO A 312 -56.10 29.88 -31.52
C PRO A 312 -56.31 29.02 -32.80
N VAL A 313 -55.63 29.37 -33.91
CA VAL A 313 -55.41 28.53 -35.12
C VAL A 313 -54.09 28.91 -35.85
N PRO A 314 -53.31 27.94 -36.38
CA PRO A 314 -52.09 28.14 -37.19
C PRO A 314 -52.34 27.98 -38.72
N ALA A 315 -51.45 28.52 -39.56
CA ALA A 315 -51.43 28.30 -41.03
C ALA A 315 -50.09 28.79 -41.66
N PRO A 316 -49.74 28.44 -42.92
CA PRO A 316 -49.85 27.15 -43.61
C PRO A 316 -48.58 26.77 -44.42
N GLN A 317 -48.63 25.57 -45.03
CA GLN A 317 -47.65 24.95 -45.92
C GLN A 317 -47.49 25.64 -47.28
N GLY A 318 -46.30 25.51 -47.87
CA GLY A 318 -46.03 25.64 -49.30
C GLY A 318 -45.17 24.46 -49.76
N GLN A 319 -45.66 23.75 -50.77
CA GLN A 319 -45.15 22.50 -51.32
C GLN A 319 -44.87 22.74 -52.82
N ASP A 320 -43.70 22.32 -53.32
CA ASP A 320 -43.44 22.10 -54.75
C ASP A 320 -42.54 20.85 -54.91
N ASP A 321 -42.78 20.15 -56.01
CA ASP A 321 -42.62 18.71 -56.24
C ASP A 321 -41.23 18.19 -56.69
N LEU A 322 -40.80 17.06 -56.09
CA LEU A 322 -40.22 15.77 -56.59
C LEU A 322 -39.25 15.68 -57.83
N PRO A 323 -38.42 14.60 -57.98
CA PRO A 323 -38.56 13.26 -57.38
C PRO A 323 -37.33 12.62 -56.70
N ARG A 324 -37.67 11.60 -55.91
CA ARG A 324 -36.82 10.60 -55.21
C ARG A 324 -35.98 9.73 -56.14
N ILE A 325 -34.76 9.39 -55.69
CA ILE A 325 -34.21 8.03 -55.77
C ILE A 325 -33.76 7.62 -54.36
N VAL A 326 -34.14 6.41 -53.96
CA VAL A 326 -33.95 5.73 -52.66
C VAL A 326 -33.00 4.52 -52.92
N PRO A 327 -32.64 3.70 -51.93
CA PRO A 327 -31.50 3.75 -51.01
C PRO A 327 -30.47 2.61 -51.24
N ASP A 328 -29.37 2.55 -50.49
CA ASP A 328 -29.07 1.32 -49.73
C ASP A 328 -28.05 1.53 -48.60
N ARG A 329 -28.25 0.81 -47.49
CA ARG A 329 -27.30 0.66 -46.37
C ARG A 329 -26.49 -0.67 -46.58
N PRO A 330 -25.96 -1.35 -45.54
CA PRO A 330 -24.57 -1.27 -45.06
C PRO A 330 -23.80 -2.61 -45.14
N GLY A 331 -22.49 -2.61 -44.92
CA GLY A 331 -21.70 -3.83 -44.68
C GLY A 331 -20.20 -3.60 -44.94
N SER A 332 -19.31 -3.72 -43.94
CA SER A 332 -18.68 -4.96 -43.46
C SER A 332 -17.27 -5.19 -44.07
N ARG A 333 -16.26 -4.93 -43.23
CA ARG A 333 -14.92 -5.57 -43.05
C ARG A 333 -14.47 -6.66 -44.06
N PRO A 334 -13.15 -6.81 -44.32
CA PRO A 334 -12.28 -7.62 -43.43
C PRO A 334 -10.81 -7.14 -43.35
N GLN A 335 -10.14 -7.14 -42.18
CA GLN A 335 -9.27 -8.22 -41.67
C GLN A 335 -8.57 -9.10 -42.73
N ARG A 336 -7.24 -8.99 -42.83
CA ARG A 336 -6.36 -10.16 -43.07
C ARG A 336 -5.08 -10.04 -42.25
N SER A 337 -4.78 -11.12 -41.56
CA SER A 337 -3.52 -11.51 -40.92
C SER A 337 -2.95 -12.74 -41.66
N PHE A 338 -1.66 -13.02 -41.46
CA PHE A 338 -0.84 -14.15 -41.98
C PHE A 338 -0.44 -13.99 -43.46
N GLN A 339 0.81 -14.18 -43.91
CA GLN A 339 1.82 -15.15 -43.50
C GLN A 339 3.22 -14.81 -44.06
N GLN A 340 4.22 -15.26 -43.31
CA GLN A 340 5.66 -15.44 -43.51
C GLN A 340 6.06 -16.18 -44.81
N ALA A 341 7.06 -15.68 -45.57
CA ALA A 341 8.03 -16.43 -46.41
C ALA A 341 8.95 -15.48 -47.24
N ASP A 342 10.12 -16.00 -47.65
CA ASP A 342 11.25 -15.43 -48.44
C ASP A 342 12.21 -14.51 -47.65
N LEU A 343 13.40 -14.89 -47.17
CA LEU A 343 14.44 -15.86 -47.58
C LEU A 343 14.94 -15.71 -49.03
N ASP A 344 16.27 -15.52 -49.12
CA ASP A 344 17.17 -15.63 -50.27
C ASP A 344 17.23 -14.49 -51.30
N VAL A 345 18.09 -13.50 -51.01
CA VAL A 345 18.94 -12.85 -52.04
C VAL A 345 20.38 -12.74 -51.52
N THR A 346 21.13 -13.78 -51.87
CA THR A 346 22.55 -13.83 -52.27
C THR A 346 23.65 -13.25 -51.38
N ALA A 347 24.30 -14.17 -50.68
CA ALA A 347 25.75 -14.18 -50.55
C ALA A 347 26.41 -14.37 -51.93
N GLU A 348 27.27 -13.44 -52.36
CA GLU A 348 28.43 -13.76 -53.21
C GLU A 348 29.41 -12.55 -53.23
N ARG A 349 30.38 -12.56 -52.31
CA ARG A 349 31.72 -12.01 -52.58
C ARG A 349 32.77 -12.60 -51.60
N PHE A 350 33.03 -13.89 -51.76
CA PHE A 350 34.41 -14.43 -51.69
C PHE A 350 35.11 -13.93 -52.97
N ASP A 351 36.41 -13.68 -53.09
CA ASP A 351 37.63 -14.07 -52.37
C ASP A 351 38.75 -13.10 -52.84
N VAL A 352 40.00 -13.36 -52.43
CA VAL A 352 41.29 -12.72 -52.85
C VAL A 352 41.72 -11.60 -51.87
N THR A 353 42.73 -11.76 -51.00
CA THR A 353 44.02 -12.45 -51.16
C THR A 353 44.59 -12.96 -49.85
N ARG A 354 45.06 -14.22 -49.91
CA ARG A 354 46.02 -14.91 -49.05
C ARG A 354 47.41 -14.22 -49.04
N ASN A 355 48.20 -14.55 -48.00
CA ASN A 355 49.68 -14.58 -47.95
C ASN A 355 50.34 -13.20 -47.64
N THR A 356 51.27 -13.02 -46.68
CA THR A 356 52.44 -13.82 -46.22
C THR A 356 52.82 -13.41 -44.77
N ARG A 357 53.07 -14.34 -43.83
CA ARG A 357 54.39 -14.74 -43.24
C ARG A 357 55.35 -13.55 -42.95
N GLY A 358 56.02 -13.42 -41.82
CA GLY A 358 56.31 -14.29 -40.67
C GLY A 358 57.66 -13.86 -40.08
N HIS A 359 57.82 -13.91 -38.76
CA HIS A 359 59.01 -14.38 -38.02
C HIS A 359 58.75 -14.31 -36.52
#